data_AF-A0A7X7D131-F1
#
_entry.id   AF-A0A7X7D131-F1
#
_cell.length_a   1.000
_cell.length_b   1.000
_cell.length_c   1.000
_cell.angle_alpha   90.00
_cell.angle_beta   90.00
_cell.angle_gamma   90.00
#
_symmetry.space_group_name_H-M   'P 1'
#
loop_
_entity.id
_entity.type
_entity.pdbx_description
1 polymer ?
#
loop_
_entity_poly.entity_id
_entity_poly.type
_entity_poly.pdbx_seq_one_letter_code
_entity_poly.pdbx_strand_id
1 'polypeptide(L)'
;QLAGGTVEVTVDVRNSGERAGDEVVQLYLRDEVSSVIRFEKELRGFERISLAPGETRRVRFLLTPEELQMQDKNMRWTVEPGWFKVMAGSSSEDIRLEGRFEILPIDRASEPYDSTPVGSGLTW
;
A
#
# COMPACT_ATOMS: atom_id res chain seq x y z
N GLN A 1 2.22 8.73 7.55
CA GLN A 1 3.12 9.47 6.64
C GLN A 1 4.44 8.73 6.59
N LEU A 2 4.89 8.30 5.41
CA LEU A 2 6.14 7.55 5.25
C LEU A 2 6.96 8.19 4.12
N ALA A 3 8.03 8.88 4.48
CA ALA A 3 9.08 9.26 3.55
C ALA A 3 9.99 8.04 3.35
N GLY A 4 10.00 7.45 2.15
CA GLY A 4 10.75 6.22 1.84
C GLY A 4 9.90 4.98 1.49
N GLY A 5 8.57 5.11 1.53
CA GLY A 5 7.66 4.34 0.67
C GLY A 5 7.39 2.86 0.97
N THR A 6 7.94 2.27 2.04
CA THR A 6 7.58 0.89 2.47
C THR A 6 6.65 0.90 3.67
N VAL A 7 5.57 0.11 3.61
CA VAL A 7 4.59 -0.05 4.70
C VAL A 7 4.65 -1.49 5.22
N GLU A 8 4.95 -1.65 6.51
CA GLU A 8 4.81 -2.96 7.18
C GLU A 8 3.38 -3.11 7.71
N VAL A 9 2.72 -4.21 7.34
CA VAL A 9 1.41 -4.61 7.85
C VAL A 9 1.57 -5.89 8.66
N THR A 10 1.17 -5.85 9.93
CA THR A 10 1.27 -7.00 10.83
C THR A 10 -0.09 -7.49 11.27
N VAL A 11 -0.31 -8.80 11.23
CA VAL A 11 -1.55 -9.46 11.64
C VAL A 11 -1.23 -10.55 12.65
N ASP A 12 -1.79 -10.45 13.85
CA ASP A 12 -1.71 -11.53 14.83
C ASP A 12 -2.87 -12.51 14.60
N VAL A 13 -2.54 -13.77 14.31
CA VAL A 13 -3.51 -14.85 14.05
C VAL A 13 -3.43 -15.85 15.17
N ARG A 14 -4.57 -16.13 15.79
CA ARG A 14 -4.69 -17.11 16.87
C ARG A 14 -5.59 -18.26 16.46
N ASN A 15 -5.13 -19.49 16.67
CA ASN A 15 -6.00 -20.65 16.60
C ASN A 15 -6.78 -20.78 17.91
N SER A 16 -8.06 -20.40 17.88
CA SER A 16 -8.97 -20.52 19.04
C SER A 16 -9.72 -21.85 19.09
N GLY A 17 -9.44 -22.78 18.18
CA GLY A 17 -10.03 -24.11 18.13
C GLY A 17 -9.28 -25.14 18.98
N GLU A 18 -9.82 -26.36 19.02
CA GLU A 18 -9.27 -27.48 19.78
C GLU A 18 -8.30 -28.37 18.98
N ARG A 19 -8.14 -28.10 17.68
CA ARG A 19 -7.31 -28.90 16.77
C ARG A 19 -6.30 -28.02 16.06
N ALA A 20 -5.15 -28.62 15.72
CA ALA A 20 -4.19 -27.98 14.83
C ALA A 20 -4.82 -27.75 13.45
N GLY A 21 -4.45 -26.65 12.80
CA GLY A 21 -4.97 -26.29 11.48
C GLY A 21 -4.05 -25.34 10.74
N ASP A 22 -4.27 -25.24 9.43
CA ASP A 22 -3.62 -24.27 8.56
C ASP A 22 -4.58 -23.10 8.30
N GLU A 23 -4.05 -21.87 8.34
CA GLU A 23 -4.76 -20.66 7.94
C GLU A 23 -3.98 -19.98 6.80
N VAL A 24 -4.70 -19.49 5.79
CA VAL A 24 -4.13 -18.64 4.73
C VAL A 24 -4.54 -17.21 5.00
N VAL A 25 -3.61 -16.40 5.51
CA VAL A 25 -3.82 -14.97 5.72
C VAL A 25 -3.64 -14.25 4.40
N GLN A 26 -4.63 -13.46 4.00
CA GLN A 26 -4.61 -12.71 2.74
C GLN A 26 -4.64 -11.21 3.02
N LEU A 27 -3.76 -10.47 2.34
CA LEU A 27 -3.66 -9.02 2.40
C LEU A 27 -4.19 -8.41 1.11
N TYR A 28 -5.14 -7.49 1.26
CA TYR A 28 -5.75 -6.74 0.18
C TYR A 28 -5.46 -5.24 0.33
N LEU A 29 -5.32 -4.57 -0.81
CA LEU A 29 -5.27 -3.11 -0.88
C LEU A 29 -6.43 -2.58 -1.72
N ARG A 30 -6.90 -1.40 -1.34
CA ARG A 30 -7.81 -0.56 -2.13
C ARG A 30 -7.27 0.86 -2.14
N ASP A 31 -7.17 1.40 -3.34
CA ASP A 31 -6.85 2.81 -3.57
C ASP A 31 -8.12 3.65 -3.45
N GLU A 32 -8.15 4.63 -2.53
CA GLU A 32 -9.34 5.45 -2.27
C GLU A 32 -9.37 6.76 -3.08
N VAL A 33 -8.24 7.18 -3.68
CA VAL A 33 -8.07 8.50 -4.32
C VAL A 33 -7.84 8.41 -5.83
N SER A 34 -7.72 7.19 -6.37
CA SER A 34 -7.50 6.93 -7.79
C SER A 34 -8.42 7.71 -8.74
N SER A 35 -7.79 8.37 -9.72
CA SER A 35 -8.43 9.08 -10.84
C SER A 35 -9.13 8.15 -11.86
N VAL A 36 -9.06 6.84 -11.64
CA VAL A 36 -9.65 5.76 -12.43
C VAL A 36 -10.49 4.85 -11.52
N ILE A 37 -11.59 4.30 -12.04
CA ILE A 37 -12.41 3.32 -11.29
C ILE A 37 -11.55 2.06 -11.05
N ARG A 38 -11.28 1.71 -9.79
CA ARG A 38 -10.46 0.55 -9.39
C ARG A 38 -11.32 -0.60 -8.89
N PHE A 39 -10.75 -1.81 -8.93
CA PHE A 39 -11.30 -2.97 -8.23
C PHE A 39 -11.38 -2.68 -6.73
N GLU A 40 -12.46 -3.12 -6.08
CA GLU A 40 -12.69 -2.83 -4.66
C GLU A 40 -11.65 -3.48 -3.73
N LYS A 41 -10.95 -4.53 -4.19
CA LYS A 41 -9.94 -5.29 -3.44
C LYS A 41 -8.89 -5.87 -4.41
N GLU A 42 -7.62 -5.53 -4.21
CA GLU A 42 -6.49 -6.11 -4.94
C GLU A 42 -5.66 -6.96 -3.99
N LEU A 43 -5.48 -8.26 -4.26
CA LEU A 43 -4.64 -9.14 -3.46
C LEU A 43 -3.16 -8.75 -3.63
N ARG A 44 -2.49 -8.46 -2.51
CA ARG A 44 -1.12 -7.96 -2.50
C ARG A 44 -0.14 -8.91 -1.82
N GLY A 45 -0.64 -9.77 -0.95
CA GLY A 45 0.15 -10.81 -0.33
C GLY A 45 -0.71 -11.89 0.29
N PHE A 46 -0.14 -13.06 0.49
CA PHE A 46 -0.74 -14.11 1.29
C PHE A 46 0.34 -14.93 1.99
N GLU A 47 0.03 -15.45 3.17
CA GLU A 47 0.93 -16.33 3.92
C GLU A 47 0.12 -17.48 4.50
N ARG A 48 0.59 -18.72 4.31
CA ARG A 48 0.01 -19.91 4.95
C ARG A 48 0.78 -20.22 6.22
N ILE A 49 0.08 -20.28 7.34
CA ILE A 49 0.62 -20.62 8.65
C ILE A 49 -0.08 -21.84 9.23
N SER A 50 0.68 -22.72 9.88
CA SER A 50 0.15 -23.82 10.68
C SER A 50 0.15 -23.42 12.15
N LEU A 51 -0.97 -23.64 12.85
CA LEU A 51 -1.14 -23.25 14.25
C LEU A 51 -1.66 -24.42 15.08
N ALA A 52 -0.97 -24.73 16.19
CA ALA A 52 -1.50 -25.59 17.23
C ALA A 52 -2.68 -24.92 17.98
N PRO A 53 -3.53 -25.71 18.68
CA PRO A 53 -4.59 -25.15 19.53
C PRO A 53 -4.04 -24.11 20.51
N GLY A 54 -4.62 -22.91 20.50
CA GLY A 54 -4.21 -21.79 21.37
C GLY A 54 -2.97 -21.02 20.91
N GLU A 55 -2.26 -21.48 19.87
CA GLU A 55 -1.08 -20.79 19.33
C GLU A 55 -1.47 -19.48 18.65
N THR A 56 -0.64 -18.46 18.82
CA THR A 56 -0.72 -17.19 18.10
C THR A 56 0.56 -16.99 17.29
N ARG A 57 0.44 -16.66 16.01
CA ARG A 57 1.55 -16.23 15.16
C ARG A 57 1.30 -14.84 14.59
N ARG A 58 2.38 -14.08 14.45
CA ARG A 58 2.38 -12.80 13.76
C ARG A 58 2.81 -12.99 12.31
N VAL A 59 1.92 -12.65 11.40
CA VAL A 59 2.18 -12.57 9.96
C VAL A 59 2.58 -11.15 9.62
N ARG A 60 3.58 -10.99 8.74
CA ARG A 60 4.13 -9.68 8.34
C ARG A 60 4.14 -9.57 6.83
N PHE A 61 3.56 -8.49 6.33
CA PHE A 61 3.61 -8.14 4.91
C PHE A 61 4.36 -6.81 4.75
N LEU A 62 5.24 -6.72 3.77
CA LEU A 62 6.02 -5.52 3.46
C LEU A 62 5.58 -4.98 2.10
N LEU A 63 4.76 -3.93 2.12
CA LEU A 63 4.30 -3.25 0.92
C LEU A 63 5.35 -2.22 0.49
N THR A 64 6.15 -2.56 -0.50
CA THR A 64 7.15 -1.66 -1.11
C THR A 64 6.48 -0.67 -2.08
N PRO A 65 7.14 0.43 -2.47
CA PRO A 65 6.62 1.32 -3.51
C PRO A 65 6.26 0.56 -4.78
N GLU A 66 7.05 -0.43 -5.18
CA GLU A 66 6.81 -1.31 -6.33
C GLU A 66 5.50 -2.09 -6.19
N GLU A 67 5.18 -2.57 -4.99
CA GLU A 67 3.91 -3.23 -4.70
C GLU A 67 2.73 -2.25 -4.61
N LEU A 68 2.98 -0.95 -4.58
CA LEU A 68 1.97 0.12 -4.58
C LEU A 68 1.84 0.78 -5.95
N GLN A 69 2.73 0.44 -6.91
CA GLN A 69 2.67 0.97 -8.26
C GLN A 69 1.41 0.48 -9.01
N MET A 70 0.86 1.40 -9.80
CA MET A 70 -0.22 1.15 -10.74
C MET A 70 0.20 1.57 -12.14
N GLN A 71 -0.45 1.01 -13.16
CA GLN A 71 -0.36 1.55 -14.51
C GLN A 71 -1.34 2.71 -14.68
N ASP A 72 -0.81 3.89 -15.03
CA ASP A 72 -1.63 5.03 -15.43
C ASP A 72 -2.34 4.76 -16.78
N LYS A 73 -3.18 5.71 -17.23
CA LYS A 73 -3.89 5.65 -18.52
C LYS A 73 -2.96 5.52 -19.75
N ASN A 74 -1.65 5.72 -19.56
CA ASN A 74 -0.61 5.66 -20.57
C ASN A 74 0.31 4.43 -20.39
N MET A 75 -0.12 3.44 -19.58
CA MET A 75 0.64 2.22 -19.25
C MET A 75 1.98 2.47 -18.54
N ARG A 76 2.13 3.61 -17.86
CA ARG A 76 3.31 3.92 -17.04
C ARG A 76 3.09 3.50 -15.60
N TRP A 77 4.05 2.79 -15.04
CA TRP A 77 4.06 2.47 -13.63
C TRP A 77 4.29 3.73 -12.79
N THR A 78 3.35 4.06 -11.92
CA THR A 78 3.41 5.22 -11.02
C THR A 78 2.75 4.89 -9.68
N VAL A 79 3.17 5.56 -8.61
CA VAL A 79 2.47 5.56 -7.32
C VAL A 79 1.80 6.92 -7.20
N GLU A 80 0.46 6.97 -7.21
CA GLU A 80 -0.27 8.20 -6.95
C GLU A 80 -0.26 8.48 -5.44
N PRO A 81 0.10 9.71 -5.01
CA PRO A 81 -0.09 10.12 -3.63
C PRO A 81 -1.57 10.04 -3.25
N GLY A 82 -1.87 9.55 -2.05
CA GLY A 82 -3.25 9.37 -1.63
C GLY A 82 -3.43 8.38 -0.49
N TRP A 83 -4.69 8.17 -0.13
CA TRP A 83 -5.12 7.24 0.90
C TRP A 83 -5.29 5.83 0.32
N PHE A 84 -4.68 4.87 0.99
CA PHE A 84 -4.80 3.45 0.72
C PHE A 84 -5.47 2.79 1.91
N LYS A 85 -6.52 2.02 1.62
CA LYS A 85 -7.12 1.11 2.58
C LYS A 85 -6.44 -0.24 2.47
N VAL A 86 -6.00 -0.77 3.60
CA VAL A 86 -5.46 -2.11 3.75
C VAL A 86 -6.46 -3.00 4.46
N MET A 87 -6.62 -4.22 4.00
CA MET A 87 -7.59 -5.18 4.50
C MET A 87 -6.90 -6.54 4.65
N ALA A 88 -7.11 -7.21 5.79
CA ALA A 88 -6.61 -8.55 6.01
C ALA A 88 -7.77 -9.50 6.36
N GLY A 89 -7.72 -10.70 5.80
CA GLY A 89 -8.81 -11.67 5.89
C GLY A 89 -8.38 -13.09 5.55
N SER A 90 -9.33 -14.02 5.68
CA SER A 90 -9.16 -15.43 5.26
C SER A 90 -9.53 -15.64 3.78
N SER A 91 -10.32 -14.71 3.23
CA SER A 91 -10.70 -14.64 1.82
C SER A 91 -11.08 -13.21 1.42
N SER A 92 -11.32 -12.94 0.14
CA SER A 92 -11.83 -11.64 -0.33
C SER A 92 -13.23 -11.33 0.21
N GLU A 93 -13.99 -12.35 0.61
CA GLU A 93 -15.35 -12.24 1.17
C GLU A 93 -15.35 -12.18 2.71
N ASP A 94 -14.27 -12.65 3.37
CA ASP A 94 -14.09 -12.67 4.82
C ASP A 94 -12.91 -11.78 5.24
N ILE A 95 -13.14 -10.47 5.21
CA ILE A 95 -12.21 -9.44 5.71
C ILE A 95 -12.46 -9.24 7.21
N ARG A 96 -11.41 -9.39 8.02
CA ARG A 96 -11.50 -9.36 9.49
C ARG A 96 -10.80 -8.16 10.12
N LEU A 97 -9.84 -7.57 9.42
CA LEU A 97 -9.10 -6.39 9.87
C LEU A 97 -8.99 -5.39 8.73
N GLU A 98 -9.09 -4.11 9.08
CA GLU A 98 -8.93 -3.00 8.15
C GLU A 98 -8.05 -1.91 8.77
N GLY A 99 -7.29 -1.23 7.93
CA GLY A 99 -6.50 -0.07 8.29
C GLY A 99 -6.37 0.87 7.10
N ARG A 100 -5.74 2.02 7.31
CA ARG A 100 -5.44 2.96 6.23
C ARG A 100 -4.09 3.62 6.44
N PHE A 101 -3.44 3.96 5.34
CA PHE A 101 -2.24 4.77 5.34
C PHE A 101 -2.26 5.73 4.16
N GLU A 102 -1.49 6.81 4.27
CA GLU A 102 -1.34 7.82 3.23
C GLU A 102 0.07 7.76 2.65
N ILE A 103 0.14 7.70 1.33
CA ILE A 103 1.37 7.93 0.57
C ILE A 103 1.44 9.42 0.24
N LEU A 104 2.51 10.07 0.67
CA LEU A 104 2.75 11.47 0.36
C LEU A 104 3.44 11.60 -1.00
N PRO A 105 3.31 12.76 -1.67
CA PRO A 105 4.14 13.08 -2.83
C PRO A 105 5.62 12.94 -2.46
N ILE A 106 6.38 12.21 -3.26
CA ILE A 106 7.84 12.34 -3.22
C ILE A 106 8.11 13.72 -3.80
N ASP A 107 8.54 14.65 -2.96
CA ASP A 107 8.86 16.01 -3.37
C ASP A 107 9.97 15.95 -4.45
N ARG A 108 9.57 16.07 -5.72
CA ARG A 108 10.53 16.25 -6.83
C ARG A 108 10.91 17.74 -6.98
N ALA A 109 10.63 18.57 -5.97
CA ALA A 109 11.09 19.94 -5.89
C ALA A 109 12.50 20.02 -5.25
N SER A 110 13.46 19.40 -5.92
CA SER A 110 14.79 19.99 -6.08
C SER A 110 14.99 20.19 -7.58
N GLU A 111 14.21 21.09 -8.17
CA GLU A 111 14.66 21.76 -9.39
C GLU A 111 15.69 22.81 -8.98
N PRO A 112 16.97 22.72 -9.38
CA PRO A 112 17.84 23.88 -9.34
C PRO A 112 17.62 24.70 -10.63
N TYR A 113 17.11 25.92 -10.43
CA TYR A 113 17.47 27.12 -11.19
C TYR A 113 17.06 27.19 -12.67
N ASP A 114 15.81 27.58 -12.95
CA ASP A 114 15.54 28.42 -14.12
C ASP A 114 15.89 29.87 -13.75
N SER A 115 17.17 30.23 -13.87
CA SER A 115 17.49 31.62 -14.13
C SER A 115 17.21 31.89 -15.59
N THR A 116 16.03 32.43 -15.85
CA THR A 116 15.88 33.26 -17.03
C THR A 116 16.94 34.37 -16.93
N PRO A 117 17.82 34.56 -17.93
CA PRO A 117 18.71 35.71 -17.92
C PRO A 117 17.81 36.94 -18.06
N VAL A 118 17.68 37.73 -17.00
CA VAL A 118 17.05 39.05 -17.10
C VAL A 118 18.07 39.97 -17.75
N GLY A 119 18.11 39.88 -19.09
CA GLY A 119 18.95 40.69 -19.95
C GLY A 119 18.10 41.57 -20.86
N SER A 120 18.34 42.88 -20.74
CA SER A 120 18.15 43.95 -21.75
C SER A 120 16.80 44.69 -21.88
N GLY A 121 16.82 45.97 -21.43
CA GLY A 121 16.25 47.17 -22.08
C GLY A 121 14.71 47.32 -22.14
N LEU A 122 14.07 48.50 -22.15
CA LEU A 122 14.45 49.92 -22.16
C LEU A 122 13.17 50.76 -21.89
N THR A 123 13.35 51.99 -21.39
CA THR A 123 12.50 53.22 -21.50
C THR A 123 11.11 53.27 -20.84
N TRP A 124 10.65 54.36 -20.18
CA TRP A 124 10.94 55.80 -20.29
C TRP A 124 11.43 56.46 -18.98
#